data_AF-A0A960JL94-F1
#
_entry.id   AF-A0A960JL94-F1
#
_cell.length_a   1.000
_cell.length_b   1.000
_cell.length_c   1.000
_cell.angle_alpha   90.00
_cell.angle_beta   90.00
_cell.angle_gamma   90.00
#
_symmetry.space_group_name_H-M   'P 1'
#
loop_
_entity.id
_entity.type
_entity.pdbx_description
1 polymer ?
#
loop_
_entity_poly.entity_id
_entity_poly.type
_entity_poly.pdbx_seq_one_letter_code
_entity_poly.pdbx_strand_id
1 'polypeptide(L)'
;MQPGDLLLRPPVLIALAVVLLNDRVLKASYGNVLTGKLSDVAGVFVLPLVMVSAVELARWALKRPAWPASRTEVVWAIAITAIGFAAVKMIGPIGDAYAEAVGMLRAGIASLVHWELRPVVPIEVIRDWSDVLVLPVLAGTWLCARTRNEGAASRRAAT
;
A
#
# COMPACT_ATOMS: atom_id res chain seq x y z
N MET A 1 20.56 8.96 -3.29
CA MET A 1 19.14 8.63 -3.44
C MET A 1 19.02 7.54 -4.46
N GLN A 2 18.37 6.45 -4.08
CA GLN A 2 18.08 5.31 -4.95
C GLN A 2 16.56 5.18 -5.17
N PRO A 3 16.12 4.55 -6.27
CA PRO A 3 14.71 4.23 -6.47
C PRO A 3 14.18 3.40 -5.30
N GLY A 4 13.02 3.77 -4.75
CA GLY A 4 12.39 3.03 -3.65
C GLY A 4 12.84 3.40 -2.23
N ASP A 5 13.72 4.39 -2.05
CA ASP A 5 14.14 4.89 -0.71
C ASP A 5 12.95 5.26 0.21
N LEU A 6 11.78 5.61 -0.36
CA LEU A 6 10.56 5.88 0.42
C LEU A 6 10.11 4.68 1.26
N LEU A 7 10.25 3.46 0.73
CA LEU A 7 9.81 2.24 1.41
C LEU A 7 10.69 1.85 2.59
N LEU A 8 11.95 2.31 2.58
CA LEU A 8 12.92 2.05 3.64
C LEU A 8 12.82 3.05 4.80
N ARG A 9 11.90 4.01 4.74
CA ARG A 9 11.72 4.98 5.83
C ARG A 9 11.14 4.29 7.06
N PRO A 10 11.62 4.62 8.28
CA PRO A 10 11.15 3.98 9.51
C PRO A 10 9.62 3.91 9.67
N PRO A 11 8.83 4.97 9.36
CA PRO A 11 7.36 4.89 9.46
C PRO A 11 6.74 3.86 8.51
N VAL A 12 7.31 3.65 7.32
CA VAL A 12 6.83 2.68 6.34
C VAL A 12 7.20 1.27 6.77
N LEU A 13 8.42 1.07 7.28
CA LEU A 13 8.84 -0.21 7.84
C LEU A 13 8.00 -0.59 9.06
N ILE A 14 7.67 0.37 9.93
CA ILE A 14 6.76 0.15 11.05
C ILE A 14 5.37 -0.23 10.54
N ALA A 15 4.82 0.49 9.56
CA ALA A 15 3.52 0.16 8.99
C ALA A 15 3.50 -1.25 8.35
N LEU A 16 4.55 -1.61 7.60
CA LEU A 16 4.72 -2.95 7.03
C LEU A 16 4.84 -4.04 8.12
N ALA A 17 5.62 -3.78 9.17
CA ALA A 17 5.74 -4.68 10.32
C ALA A 17 4.40 -4.85 11.03
N VAL A 18 3.63 -3.76 11.20
CA VAL A 18 2.27 -3.80 11.76
C VAL A 18 1.37 -4.65 10.89
N VAL A 19 1.36 -4.48 9.57
CA VAL A 19 0.56 -5.34 8.66
C VAL A 19 0.95 -6.81 8.81
N LEU A 20 2.24 -7.13 8.72
CA LEU A 20 2.71 -8.51 8.75
C LEU A 20 2.43 -9.18 10.10
N LEU A 21 2.67 -8.48 11.20
CA LEU A 21 2.41 -8.99 12.54
C LEU A 21 0.91 -9.14 12.80
N ASN A 22 0.11 -8.17 12.33
CA ASN A 22 -1.34 -8.18 12.48
C ASN A 22 -1.97 -9.35 11.71
N ASP A 23 -1.59 -9.52 10.44
CA ASP A 23 -2.13 -10.59 9.59
C ASP A 23 -1.71 -11.99 10.03
N ARG A 24 -0.49 -12.15 10.57
CA ARG A 24 0.01 -13.48 10.97
C ARG A 24 -0.34 -13.88 12.40
N VAL A 25 -0.37 -12.94 13.35
CA VAL A 25 -0.48 -13.25 14.78
C VAL A 25 -1.83 -12.82 15.33
N LEU A 26 -2.22 -11.57 15.10
CA LEU A 26 -3.40 -11.00 15.74
C LEU A 26 -4.69 -11.51 15.13
N LYS A 27 -4.78 -11.63 13.79
CA LYS A 27 -5.95 -12.26 13.15
C LYS A 27 -6.11 -13.73 13.51
N ALA A 28 -5.00 -14.46 13.65
CA ALA A 28 -5.01 -15.87 14.05
C ALA A 28 -5.45 -16.07 15.51
N SER A 29 -5.23 -15.09 16.39
CA SER A 29 -5.46 -15.22 17.83
C SER A 29 -6.74 -14.53 18.32
N TYR A 30 -7.18 -13.44 17.68
CA TYR A 30 -8.26 -12.59 18.20
C TYR A 30 -9.38 -12.27 17.20
N GLY A 31 -9.20 -12.57 15.90
CA GLY A 31 -10.26 -12.53 14.87
C GLY A 31 -11.32 -11.42 15.04
N ASN A 32 -10.92 -10.17 15.22
CA ASN A 32 -11.83 -9.09 15.63
C ASN A 32 -11.71 -7.82 14.77
N VAL A 33 -12.78 -7.02 14.80
CA VAL A 33 -12.96 -5.77 14.02
C VAL A 33 -11.77 -4.81 14.13
N LEU A 34 -11.10 -4.77 15.29
CA LEU A 34 -9.94 -3.91 15.53
C LEU A 34 -8.74 -4.29 14.65
N THR A 35 -8.47 -5.59 14.47
CA THR A 35 -7.37 -6.07 13.61
C THR A 35 -7.62 -5.76 12.14
N GLY A 36 -8.88 -5.78 11.70
CA GLY A 36 -9.26 -5.33 10.36
C GLY A 36 -8.90 -3.87 10.11
N LYS A 37 -9.30 -2.97 11.02
CA LYS A 37 -9.07 -1.52 10.89
C LYS A 37 -7.60 -1.12 10.94
N LEU A 38 -6.79 -1.79 11.77
CA LEU A 38 -5.34 -1.56 11.80
C LEU A 38 -4.68 -1.94 10.47
N SER A 39 -5.14 -3.03 9.84
CA SER A 39 -4.67 -3.43 8.51
C SER A 39 -5.07 -2.41 7.45
N ASP A 40 -6.29 -1.89 7.52
CA ASP A 40 -6.77 -0.85 6.59
C ASP A 40 -5.95 0.43 6.73
N VAL A 41 -5.68 0.89 7.95
CA VAL A 41 -4.82 2.05 8.23
C VAL A 41 -3.44 1.89 7.61
N ALA A 42 -2.79 0.75 7.87
CA ALA A 42 -1.45 0.54 7.36
C ALA A 42 -1.44 0.33 5.84
N GLY A 43 -2.43 -0.37 5.29
CA GLY A 43 -2.59 -0.55 3.84
C GLY A 43 -2.79 0.78 3.11
N VAL A 44 -3.72 1.61 3.57
CA VAL A 44 -4.02 2.93 2.99
C VAL A 44 -2.83 3.88 3.12
N PHE A 45 -2.06 3.82 4.22
CA PHE A 45 -0.83 4.60 4.38
C PHE A 45 0.26 4.19 3.38
N VAL A 46 0.48 2.88 3.23
CA VAL A 46 1.63 2.32 2.49
C VAL A 46 1.37 2.24 0.98
N LEU A 47 0.14 1.95 0.55
CA LEU A 47 -0.19 1.69 -0.85
C LEU A 47 0.24 2.82 -1.81
N PRO A 48 0.00 4.12 -1.52
CA PRO A 48 0.43 5.19 -2.42
C PRO A 48 1.96 5.26 -2.53
N LEU A 49 2.69 4.96 -1.45
CA LEU A 49 4.15 4.95 -1.43
C LEU A 49 4.72 3.78 -2.24
N VAL A 50 4.05 2.63 -2.21
CA VAL A 50 4.39 1.47 -3.04
C VAL A 50 4.16 1.80 -4.52
N MET A 51 3.01 2.39 -4.88
CA MET A 51 2.73 2.83 -6.26
C MET A 51 3.81 3.78 -6.79
N VAL A 52 4.15 4.81 -6.00
CA VAL A 52 5.20 5.77 -6.35
C VAL A 52 6.54 5.06 -6.52
N SER A 53 6.93 4.20 -5.58
CA SER A 53 8.21 3.49 -5.63
C SER A 53 8.30 2.52 -6.80
N ALA A 54 7.19 1.86 -7.17
CA ALA A 54 7.11 0.99 -8.34
C ALA A 54 7.30 1.77 -9.65
N VAL A 55 6.69 2.96 -9.76
CA VAL A 55 6.88 3.85 -10.92
C VAL A 55 8.34 4.31 -11.01
N GLU A 56 8.95 4.70 -9.90
CA GLU A 56 10.37 5.09 -9.86
C GLU A 56 11.30 3.95 -10.28
N LEU A 57 11.05 2.75 -9.76
CA LEU A 57 11.82 1.55 -10.10
C LEU A 57 11.67 1.20 -11.58
N ALA A 58 10.45 1.24 -12.13
CA ALA A 58 10.18 0.98 -13.54
C ALA A 58 10.89 2.01 -14.44
N ARG A 59 10.83 3.30 -14.09
CA ARG A 59 11.51 4.37 -14.84
C ARG A 59 13.03 4.21 -14.81
N TRP A 60 13.57 3.83 -13.65
CA TRP A 60 14.99 3.55 -13.50
C TRP A 60 15.42 2.34 -14.33
N ALA A 61 14.67 1.23 -14.29
CA ALA A 61 14.94 0.04 -15.09
C ALA A 61 14.88 0.34 -16.60
N LEU A 62 13.97 1.23 -17.02
CA LEU A 62 13.84 1.71 -18.40
C LEU A 62 14.81 2.86 -18.76
N LYS A 63 15.77 3.20 -17.88
CA LYS A 63 16.77 4.25 -18.07
C LYS A 63 16.18 5.62 -18.44
N ARG A 64 15.00 5.96 -17.92
CA ARG A 64 14.35 7.25 -18.16
C ARG A 64 15.02 8.37 -17.33
N PRO A 65 15.24 9.57 -17.90
CA PRO A 65 15.98 10.66 -17.22
C PRO A 65 15.20 11.27 -16.04
N ALA A 66 13.87 11.26 -16.07
CA ALA A 66 13.00 11.75 -15.00
C ALA A 66 12.49 10.59 -14.12
N TRP A 67 13.41 9.83 -13.53
CA TRP A 67 13.07 8.67 -12.69
C TRP A 67 12.40 9.00 -11.34
N PRO A 68 12.71 10.11 -10.62
CA PRO A 68 12.03 10.41 -9.37
C PRO A 68 10.58 10.83 -9.62
N ALA A 69 9.67 10.39 -8.77
CA ALA A 69 8.27 10.78 -8.85
C ALA A 69 8.07 12.23 -8.44
N SER A 70 7.27 12.95 -9.22
CA SER A 70 6.84 14.32 -8.96
C SER A 70 5.80 14.39 -7.85
N ARG A 71 5.62 15.60 -7.28
CA ARG A 71 4.56 15.85 -6.28
C ARG A 71 3.17 15.52 -6.82
N THR A 72 2.92 15.82 -8.09
CA THR A 72 1.65 15.52 -8.76
C THR A 72 1.38 14.02 -8.82
N GLU A 73 2.40 13.19 -9.07
CA GLU A 73 2.26 11.73 -9.08
C GLU A 73 1.97 11.16 -7.70
N VAL A 74 2.53 11.74 -6.64
CA VAL A 74 2.19 11.37 -5.26
C VAL A 74 0.73 11.70 -4.97
N VAL A 75 0.24 12.87 -5.39
CA VAL A 75 -1.18 13.25 -5.23
C VAL A 75 -2.08 12.27 -5.98
N TRP A 76 -1.73 11.89 -7.22
CA TRP A 76 -2.47 10.89 -7.98
C TRP A 76 -2.47 9.53 -7.28
N ALA A 77 -1.34 9.06 -6.76
CA ALA A 77 -1.28 7.80 -6.01
C ALA A 77 -2.17 7.81 -4.76
N ILE A 78 -2.21 8.95 -4.05
CA ILE A 78 -3.10 9.18 -2.90
C ILE A 78 -4.57 9.15 -3.33
N ALA A 79 -4.92 9.87 -4.40
CA ALA A 79 -6.30 9.93 -4.89
C ALA A 79 -6.79 8.56 -5.36
N ILE A 80 -5.97 7.83 -6.14
CA ILE A 80 -6.29 6.48 -6.60
C ILE A 80 -6.48 5.54 -5.41
N THR A 81 -5.61 5.61 -4.40
CA THR A 81 -5.75 4.81 -3.17
C THR A 81 -7.03 5.13 -2.43
N ALA A 82 -7.34 6.43 -2.23
CA ALA A 82 -8.54 6.84 -1.50
C ALA A 82 -9.83 6.39 -2.21
N ILE A 83 -9.91 6.65 -3.52
CA ILE A 83 -11.08 6.28 -4.34
C ILE A 83 -11.21 4.75 -4.41
N GLY A 84 -10.11 4.04 -4.67
CA GLY A 84 -10.12 2.58 -4.76
C GLY A 84 -10.52 1.93 -3.43
N PHE A 85 -9.98 2.40 -2.31
CA PHE A 85 -10.34 1.91 -0.98
C PHE A 85 -11.82 2.16 -0.66
N ALA A 86 -12.31 3.39 -0.89
CA ALA A 86 -13.71 3.73 -0.68
C ALA A 86 -14.64 2.88 -1.58
N ALA A 87 -14.26 2.68 -2.84
CA ALA A 87 -15.04 1.87 -3.78
C ALA A 87 -15.13 0.40 -3.34
N VAL A 88 -14.02 -0.21 -2.92
CA VAL A 88 -14.00 -1.59 -2.39
C VAL A 88 -14.90 -1.74 -1.16
N LYS A 89 -14.93 -0.73 -0.28
CA LYS A 89 -15.70 -0.78 0.97
C LYS A 89 -17.19 -0.44 0.77
N MET A 90 -17.52 0.48 -0.13
CA MET A 90 -18.88 0.99 -0.33
C MET A 90 -19.67 0.28 -1.44
N ILE A 91 -18.99 -0.25 -2.46
CA ILE A 91 -19.63 -0.80 -3.65
C ILE A 91 -19.48 -2.32 -3.64
N GLY A 92 -20.57 -3.03 -3.34
CA GLY A 92 -20.61 -4.48 -3.20
C GLY A 92 -19.83 -5.25 -4.29
N PRO A 93 -20.19 -5.07 -5.57
CA PRO A 93 -19.52 -5.76 -6.68
C PRO A 93 -18.01 -5.47 -6.80
N ILE A 94 -17.56 -4.26 -6.43
CA ILE A 94 -16.13 -3.91 -6.47
C ILE A 94 -15.40 -4.63 -5.34
N GLY A 95 -16.01 -4.72 -4.16
CA GLY A 95 -15.49 -5.50 -3.05
C GLY A 95 -15.36 -7.00 -3.36
N ASP A 96 -16.36 -7.58 -4.05
CA ASP A 96 -16.32 -9.00 -4.44
C ASP A 96 -15.24 -9.25 -5.49
N ALA A 97 -15.15 -8.41 -6.52
CA ALA A 97 -14.10 -8.48 -7.53
C ALA A 97 -12.70 -8.33 -6.92
N TYR A 98 -12.54 -7.43 -5.95
CA TYR A 98 -11.29 -7.27 -5.19
C TYR A 98 -10.97 -8.54 -4.39
N ALA A 99 -11.95 -9.13 -3.71
CA ALA A 99 -11.78 -10.35 -2.93
C ALA A 99 -11.29 -11.53 -3.78
N GLU A 100 -11.87 -11.69 -4.97
CA GLU A 100 -11.46 -12.71 -5.94
C GLU A 100 -10.07 -12.45 -6.48
N ALA A 101 -9.77 -11.23 -6.91
CA ALA A 101 -8.47 -10.87 -7.45
C ALA A 101 -7.33 -11.12 -6.45
N VAL A 102 -7.53 -10.75 -5.18
CA VAL A 102 -6.56 -11.01 -4.11
C VAL A 102 -6.46 -12.51 -3.81
N GLY A 103 -7.59 -13.23 -3.80
CA GLY A 103 -7.61 -14.69 -3.64
C GLY A 103 -6.80 -15.39 -4.72
N MET A 104 -6.95 -14.99 -5.98
CA MET A 104 -6.21 -15.53 -7.13
C MET A 104 -4.70 -15.25 -7.01
N LEU A 105 -4.33 -14.00 -6.67
CA LEU A 105 -2.94 -13.62 -6.47
C LEU A 105 -2.29 -14.45 -5.35
N ARG A 106 -2.98 -14.59 -4.22
CA ARG A 106 -2.51 -15.39 -3.07
C ARG A 106 -2.33 -16.85 -3.45
N ALA A 107 -3.30 -17.44 -4.14
CA ALA A 107 -3.22 -18.83 -4.61
C ALA A 107 -2.08 -19.02 -5.60
N GLY A 108 -1.89 -18.11 -6.55
CA GLY A 108 -0.79 -18.14 -7.52
C GLY A 108 0.58 -18.10 -6.85
N ILE A 109 0.80 -17.15 -5.94
CA ILE A 109 2.05 -17.05 -5.17
C ILE A 109 2.27 -18.30 -4.32
N ALA A 110 1.24 -18.76 -3.60
CA ALA A 110 1.35 -19.96 -2.78
C ALA A 110 1.64 -21.21 -3.62
N SER A 111 1.06 -21.30 -4.83
CA SER A 111 1.31 -22.42 -5.73
C SER A 111 2.74 -22.42 -6.24
N LEU A 112 3.26 -21.23 -6.58
CA LEU A 112 4.65 -21.07 -6.95
C LEU A 112 5.60 -21.39 -5.81
N VAL A 113 5.28 -21.08 -4.55
CA VAL A 113 6.17 -21.33 -3.40
C VAL A 113 6.14 -22.79 -2.95
N HIS A 114 4.98 -23.44 -3.02
CA HIS A 114 4.81 -24.82 -2.57
C HIS A 114 4.93 -25.86 -3.69
N TRP A 115 5.16 -25.43 -4.95
CA TRP A 115 5.21 -26.31 -6.12
C TRP A 115 3.96 -27.18 -6.28
N GLU A 116 2.80 -26.71 -5.80
CA GLU A 116 1.52 -27.42 -5.80
C GLU A 116 0.38 -26.45 -6.11
N LEU A 117 -0.59 -26.86 -6.92
CA LEU A 117 -1.75 -26.02 -7.23
C LEU A 117 -2.62 -25.83 -5.97
N ARG A 118 -2.60 -24.61 -5.42
CA ARG A 118 -3.43 -24.21 -4.28
C ARG A 118 -4.79 -23.70 -4.79
N PRO A 119 -5.90 -24.05 -4.13
CA PRO A 119 -7.21 -23.55 -4.51
C PRO A 119 -7.31 -22.04 -4.29
N VAL A 120 -8.04 -21.37 -5.17
CA VAL A 120 -8.40 -19.96 -5.01
C VAL A 120 -9.45 -19.87 -3.90
N VAL A 121 -9.06 -19.28 -2.77
CA VAL A 121 -9.97 -18.96 -1.68
C VAL A 121 -10.12 -17.43 -1.66
N PRO A 122 -11.29 -16.88 -2.01
CA PRO A 122 -11.54 -15.45 -1.91
C PRO A 122 -11.33 -14.97 -0.47
N ILE A 123 -10.82 -13.75 -0.33
CA ILE A 123 -10.69 -13.13 0.99
C ILE A 123 -12.06 -12.62 1.47
N GLU A 124 -12.32 -12.72 2.76
CA GLU A 124 -13.53 -12.14 3.34
C GLU A 124 -13.37 -10.61 3.44
N VAL A 125 -14.25 -9.86 2.75
CA VAL A 125 -14.29 -8.40 2.80
C VAL A 125 -15.46 -7.97 3.67
N ILE A 126 -15.15 -7.61 4.92
CA ILE A 126 -16.13 -6.99 5.82
C ILE A 126 -16.38 -5.55 5.35
N ARG A 127 -17.65 -5.24 5.06
CA ARG A 127 -18.10 -3.92 4.59
C ARG A 127 -18.56 -3.09 5.80
N ASP A 128 -17.71 -2.19 6.26
CA ASP A 128 -18.00 -1.25 7.33
C ASP A 128 -17.80 0.19 6.82
N TRP A 129 -18.85 1.02 6.88
CA TRP A 129 -18.79 2.42 6.46
C TRP A 129 -17.80 3.25 7.26
N SER A 130 -17.55 2.87 8.52
CA SER A 130 -16.59 3.56 9.38
C SER A 130 -15.14 3.38 8.93
N ASP A 131 -14.85 2.45 8.01
CA ASP A 131 -13.51 2.27 7.45
C ASP A 131 -13.06 3.49 6.62
N VAL A 132 -13.99 4.30 6.12
CA VAL A 132 -13.68 5.55 5.40
C VAL A 132 -13.00 6.58 6.31
N LEU A 133 -13.17 6.46 7.63
CA LEU A 133 -12.45 7.26 8.62
C LEU A 133 -10.95 6.99 8.64
N VAL A 134 -10.47 5.97 7.91
CA VAL A 134 -9.05 5.70 7.70
C VAL A 134 -8.41 6.69 6.73
N LEU A 135 -9.15 7.26 5.78
CA LEU A 135 -8.59 8.12 4.71
C LEU A 135 -7.71 9.30 5.19
N PRO A 136 -7.96 9.97 6.34
CA PRO A 136 -7.06 11.00 6.86
C PRO A 136 -5.60 10.56 7.04
N VAL A 137 -5.33 9.27 7.20
CA VAL A 137 -3.97 8.70 7.27
C VAL A 137 -3.13 9.01 6.02
N LEU A 138 -3.76 9.23 4.87
CA LEU A 138 -3.09 9.63 3.63
C LEU A 138 -2.36 10.98 3.74
N ALA A 139 -2.75 11.83 4.70
CA ALA A 139 -1.98 13.03 5.01
C ALA A 139 -0.56 12.66 5.50
N GLY A 140 -0.41 11.57 6.26
CA GLY A 140 0.88 11.03 6.67
C GLY A 140 1.72 10.58 5.47
N THR A 141 1.09 9.95 4.48
CA THR A 141 1.74 9.55 3.22
C THR A 141 2.29 10.77 2.48
N TRP A 142 1.49 11.83 2.38
CA TRP A 142 1.93 13.10 1.80
C TRP A 142 3.11 13.73 2.54
N LEU A 143 3.07 13.77 3.88
CA LEU A 143 4.17 14.31 4.69
C LEU A 143 5.47 13.52 4.51
N CYS A 144 5.38 12.19 4.42
CA CYS A 144 6.53 11.33 4.11
C CYS A 144 7.10 11.63 2.72
N ALA A 145 6.26 11.77 1.70
CA ALA A 145 6.73 12.11 0.35
C ALA A 145 7.29 13.55 0.25
N ARG A 146 6.69 14.50 0.97
CA ARG A 146 7.11 15.91 0.98
C ARG A 146 8.50 16.10 1.59
N THR A 147 8.74 15.52 2.78
CA THR A 147 10.04 15.63 3.48
C THR A 147 11.19 15.01 2.68
N ARG A 148 10.91 14.00 1.84
CA ARG A 148 11.88 13.46 0.88
C ARG A 148 12.32 14.52 -0.14
N ASN A 149 11.37 15.22 -0.75
CA ASN A 149 11.64 16.21 -1.78
C ASN A 149 12.40 17.42 -1.24
N GLU A 150 12.08 17.85 -0.01
CA GLU A 150 12.79 18.94 0.67
C GLU A 150 14.25 18.55 0.96
N GLY A 151 14.50 17.35 1.51
CA GLY A 151 15.85 16.86 1.74
C GLY A 151 16.66 16.56 0.46
N ALA A 152 16.01 16.38 -0.69
CA ALA A 152 16.68 16.30 -1.99
C ALA A 152 17.14 17.68 -2.48
N ALA A 153 16.28 18.69 -2.33
CA ALA A 153 16.57 20.07 -2.73
C ALA A 153 17.73 20.67 -1.92
N SER A 154 17.73 20.50 -0.59
CA SER A 154 18.80 21.02 0.28
C SER A 154 20.18 20.44 -0.06
N ARG A 155 20.25 19.15 -0.44
CA ARG A 155 21.52 18.50 -0.83
C ARG A 155 22.09 18.99 -2.16
N ARG A 156 21.22 19.36 -3.11
CA ARG A 156 21.65 19.94 -4.39
C ARG A 156 22.14 21.37 -4.25
N ALA A 157 21.64 22.11 -3.26
CA ALA A 157 22.07 23.49 -2.99
C ALA A 157 23.41 23.59 -2.22
N ALA A 158 23.88 22.49 -1.64
CA ALA A 158 25.11 22.42 -0.85
C ALA A 158 26.33 21.85 -1.64
N THR A 159 26.13 21.50 -2.90
CA THR A 159 27.14 21.04 -3.88
C THR A 159 27.27 22.06 -4.99
#